data_AF-A0A0C3QPF5-F1
#
_entry.id   AF-A0A0C3QPF5-F1
#
_cell.length_a   1.000
_cell.length_b   1.000
_cell.length_c   1.000
_cell.angle_alpha   90.00
_cell.angle_beta   90.00
_cell.angle_gamma   90.00
#
_symmetry.space_group_name_H-M   'P 1'
#
loop_
_entity.id
_entity.type
_entity.pdbx_description
1 polymer ?
#
loop_
_entity_poly.entity_id
_entity_poly.type
_entity_poly.pdbx_seq_one_letter_code
_entity_poly.pdbx_strand_id
1 'polypeptide(L)'
;MAAATPTQAQIRSLYQSFIRTSRSFASYNFRTYFIRNSQEKFRAHLQEKDPQRITELYNKAVEDLAALKRSAVVNRLYEGPKLVVE
;
A
#
# COMPACT_ATOMS: atom_id res chain seq x y z
N MET A 1 11.13 14.39 -20.20
CA MET A 1 9.68 14.30 -20.47
C MET A 1 8.96 14.64 -19.18
N ALA A 2 8.13 15.69 -19.16
CA ALA A 2 7.44 16.09 -17.94
C ALA A 2 6.55 14.92 -17.48
N ALA A 3 6.85 14.34 -16.32
CA ALA A 3 6.03 13.29 -15.74
C ALA A 3 4.62 13.89 -15.53
N ALA A 4 3.63 13.33 -16.21
CA ALA A 4 2.26 13.78 -16.07
C ALA A 4 1.81 13.56 -14.61
N THR A 5 1.26 14.60 -13.99
CA THR A 5 0.72 14.52 -12.64
C THR A 5 -0.29 13.37 -12.60
N PRO A 6 -0.16 12.43 -11.64
CA PRO A 6 -1.03 11.26 -11.58
C PRO A 6 -2.47 11.71 -11.33
N THR A 7 -3.39 11.10 -12.06
CA THR A 7 -4.82 11.40 -11.96
C THR A 7 -5.41 10.85 -10.66
N GLN A 8 -6.50 11.46 -10.19
CA GLN A 8 -7.21 10.97 -8.99
C GLN A 8 -7.64 9.50 -9.11
N ALA A 9 -8.01 9.04 -10.32
CA ALA A 9 -8.34 7.65 -10.59
C ALA A 9 -7.14 6.71 -10.41
N GLN A 10 -5.95 7.12 -10.87
CA GLN A 10 -4.71 6.35 -10.67
C GLN A 10 -4.34 6.26 -9.19
N ILE A 11 -4.45 7.36 -8.43
CA ILE A 11 -4.20 7.37 -6.98
C ILE A 11 -5.18 6.44 -6.25
N ARG A 12 -6.48 6.49 -6.61
CA ARG A 12 -7.51 5.61 -6.04
C ARG A 12 -7.25 4.14 -6.35
N SER A 13 -6.87 3.83 -7.59
CA SER A 13 -6.49 2.47 -8.00
C SER A 13 -5.26 1.95 -7.24
N LEU A 14 -4.27 2.82 -7.02
CA LEU A 14 -3.08 2.51 -6.24
C LEU A 14 -3.45 2.18 -4.79
N TYR A 15 -4.26 3.03 -4.14
CA TYR A 15 -4.76 2.78 -2.78
C TYR A 15 -5.51 1.45 -2.68
N GLN A 16 -6.42 1.16 -3.61
CA GLN A 16 -7.14 -0.13 -3.63
C GLN A 16 -6.18 -1.32 -3.79
N SER A 17 -5.10 -1.14 -4.54
CA SER A 17 -4.07 -2.17 -4.71
C SER A 17 -3.27 -2.40 -3.43
N PHE A 18 -2.97 -1.36 -2.65
CA PHE A 18 -2.40 -1.49 -1.31
C PHE A 18 -3.30 -2.28 -0.37
N ILE A 19 -4.59 -1.93 -0.31
CA ILE A 19 -5.55 -2.59 0.58
C ILE A 19 -5.76 -4.06 0.18
N ARG A 20 -5.88 -4.35 -1.12
CA ARG A 20 -5.96 -5.73 -1.62
C ARG A 20 -4.72 -6.55 -1.28
N THR A 21 -3.53 -5.98 -1.47
CA THR A 21 -2.27 -6.66 -1.13
C THR A 21 -2.14 -6.87 0.37
N SER A 22 -2.48 -5.86 1.19
CA SER A 22 -2.46 -5.97 2.66
C SER A 22 -3.40 -7.06 3.18
N ARG A 23 -4.57 -7.25 2.53
CA ARG A 23 -5.49 -8.35 2.87
C ARG A 23 -4.97 -9.73 2.48
N SER A 24 -4.01 -9.82 1.57
CA SER A 24 -3.46 -11.10 1.13
C SER A 24 -2.45 -11.72 2.10
N PHE A 25 -1.96 -10.94 3.08
CA PHE A 25 -1.12 -11.47 4.15
C PHE A 25 -1.88 -12.53 4.97
N ALA A 26 -1.23 -13.67 5.17
CA ALA A 26 -1.75 -14.78 5.96
C ALA A 26 -1.84 -14.40 7.44
N SER A 27 -0.74 -13.88 7.99
CA SER A 27 -0.67 -13.53 9.41
C SER A 27 -1.56 -12.32 9.75
N TYR A 28 -2.41 -12.47 10.77
CA TYR A 28 -3.29 -11.39 11.27
C TYR A 28 -2.54 -10.08 11.54
N ASN A 29 -1.40 -10.13 12.23
CA ASN A 29 -0.64 -8.95 12.62
C ASN A 29 -0.20 -8.11 11.41
N PHE A 30 0.34 -8.76 10.37
CA PHE A 30 0.77 -8.06 9.17
C PHE A 30 -0.43 -7.52 8.40
N ARG A 31 -1.50 -8.31 8.25
CA ARG A 31 -2.72 -7.88 7.56
C ARG A 31 -3.30 -6.62 8.20
N THR A 32 -3.50 -6.61 9.51
CA THR A 32 -4.08 -5.45 10.22
C THR A 32 -3.14 -4.25 10.22
N TYR A 33 -1.84 -4.46 10.46
CA TYR A 33 -0.83 -3.40 10.42
C TYR A 33 -0.78 -2.73 9.05
N PHE A 34 -0.63 -3.49 7.96
CA PHE A 34 -0.49 -2.91 6.63
C PHE A 34 -1.78 -2.25 6.13
N ILE A 35 -2.96 -2.73 6.52
CA ILE A 35 -4.23 -2.04 6.25
C ILE A 35 -4.24 -0.67 6.93
N ARG A 36 -3.96 -0.62 8.24
CA ARG A 36 -3.96 0.63 9.01
C ARG A 36 -2.91 1.62 8.50
N ASN A 37 -1.67 1.17 8.35
CA ASN A 37 -0.56 1.99 7.87
C ASN A 37 -0.82 2.52 6.45
N SER A 38 -1.39 1.71 5.55
CA SER A 38 -1.77 2.19 4.21
C SER A 38 -2.86 3.27 4.29
N GLN A 39 -3.86 3.10 5.15
CA GLN A 39 -4.90 4.12 5.35
C GLN A 39 -4.33 5.42 5.91
N GLU A 40 -3.49 5.34 6.94
CA GLU A 40 -2.86 6.49 7.58
C GLU A 40 -1.95 7.26 6.61
N LYS A 41 -1.08 6.55 5.88
CA LYS A 41 -0.20 7.16 4.88
C LYS A 41 -0.98 7.91 3.79
N PHE A 42 -2.01 7.28 3.21
CA PHE A 42 -2.80 7.94 2.17
C PHE A 42 -3.60 9.12 2.75
N ARG A 43 -4.13 9.00 3.97
CA ARG A 43 -4.84 10.10 4.65
C ARG A 43 -3.95 11.31 4.93
N ALA A 44 -2.69 11.08 5.34
CA ALA A 44 -1.73 12.14 5.64
C ALA A 44 -1.43 13.04 4.42
N HIS A 45 -1.56 12.50 3.20
CA HIS A 45 -1.26 13.22 1.97
C HIS A 45 -2.50 13.65 1.16
N LEU A 46 -3.71 13.52 1.72
CA LEU A 46 -4.96 13.89 1.00
C LEU A 46 -5.06 15.38 0.66
N GLN A 47 -4.45 16.25 1.46
CA GLN A 47 -4.52 17.70 1.28
C GLN A 47 -3.31 18.27 0.53
N GLU A 48 -2.41 17.40 0.04
CA GLU A 48 -1.26 17.83 -0.75
C GLU A 48 -1.74 18.43 -2.07
N LYS A 49 -1.26 19.63 -2.41
CA LYS A 49 -1.69 20.38 -3.60
C LYS A 49 -0.57 20.57 -4.62
N ASP A 50 0.68 20.36 -4.21
CA ASP A 50 1.83 20.49 -5.10
C ASP A 50 1.88 19.33 -6.10
N PRO A 51 1.74 19.58 -7.41
CA PRO A 51 1.79 18.55 -8.44
C PRO A 51 3.11 17.77 -8.49
N GLN A 52 4.24 18.42 -8.20
CA GLN A 52 5.54 17.76 -8.17
C GLN A 52 5.60 16.77 -7.00
N ARG A 53 5.18 17.23 -5.82
CA ARG A 53 5.15 16.40 -4.63
C ARG A 53 4.19 15.21 -4.75
N ILE A 54 3.02 15.41 -5.35
CA ILE A 54 2.06 14.32 -5.63
C ILE A 54 2.70 13.25 -6.53
N THR A 55 3.45 13.67 -7.55
CA THR A 55 4.12 12.76 -8.48
C THR A 55 5.23 11.97 -7.78
N GLU A 56 6.04 12.61 -6.95
CA GLU A 56 7.05 11.93 -6.13
C GLU A 56 6.44 10.91 -5.18
N LEU A 57 5.39 11.30 -4.45
CA LEU A 57 4.67 10.43 -3.52
C LEU A 57 4.04 9.24 -4.24
N TYR A 58 3.48 9.47 -5.44
CA TYR A 58 2.91 8.41 -6.25
C TYR A 58 3.98 7.40 -6.69
N ASN A 59 5.11 7.86 -7.22
CA ASN A 59 6.20 6.98 -7.65
C ASN A 59 6.74 6.16 -6.48
N LYS A 60 6.97 6.81 -5.33
CA LYS A 60 7.36 6.13 -4.09
C LYS A 60 6.33 5.10 -3.65
N ALA A 61 5.04 5.42 -3.71
CA ALA A 61 3.97 4.49 -3.36
C ALA A 61 3.89 3.30 -4.33
N VAL A 62 4.23 3.48 -5.61
CA VAL A 62 4.34 2.37 -6.58
C VAL A 62 5.47 1.41 -6.20
N GLU A 63 6.64 1.94 -5.81
CA GLU A 63 7.77 1.13 -5.32
C GLU A 63 7.42 0.39 -4.02
N ASP A 64 6.82 1.10 -3.06
CA ASP A 64 6.33 0.52 -1.80
C ASP A 64 5.31 -0.60 -2.06
N LEU A 65 4.41 -0.44 -3.04
CA LEU A 65 3.46 -1.48 -3.42
C LEU A 65 4.16 -2.73 -3.95
N ALA A 66 5.21 -2.57 -4.76
CA ALA A 66 5.98 -3.70 -5.26
C ALA A 66 6.68 -4.45 -4.12
N ALA A 67 7.23 -3.73 -3.14
CA ALA A 67 7.78 -4.33 -1.93
C ALA A 67 6.72 -5.06 -1.11
N LEU A 68 5.56 -4.43 -0.88
CA LEU A 68 4.45 -5.02 -0.14
C LEU A 68 3.96 -6.32 -0.77
N LYS A 69 3.87 -6.38 -2.11
CA LYS A 69 3.49 -7.59 -2.85
C LYS A 69 4.49 -8.72 -2.63
N ARG A 70 5.79 -8.44 -2.69
CA ARG A 70 6.83 -9.45 -2.41
C ARG A 70 6.72 -9.97 -0.98
N SER A 71 6.56 -9.06 -0.01
CA SER A 71 6.40 -9.43 1.40
C SER A 71 5.16 -10.29 1.66
N ALA A 72 4.04 -10.01 0.97
CA ALA A 72 2.83 -10.82 1.08
C ALA A 72 3.04 -12.26 0.57
N VAL A 73 3.76 -12.42 -0.55
CA VAL A 73 4.11 -13.73 -1.10
C VAL A 73 5.01 -14.50 -0.15
N VAL A 74 6.06 -13.87 0.36
CA VAL A 74 6.98 -14.50 1.33
C VAL A 74 6.24 -14.90 2.61
N ASN A 75 5.35 -14.04 3.13
CA ASN A 75 4.57 -14.35 4.32
C ASN A 75 3.67 -15.58 4.14
N ARG A 76 3.08 -15.76 2.95
CA ARG A 76 2.30 -16.96 2.62
C ARG A 76 3.16 -18.21 2.47
N LEU A 77 4.35 -18.08 1.89
CA LEU A 77 5.26 -19.22 1.71
C LEU A 77 5.71 -19.81 3.05
N TYR A 78 5.86 -18.95 4.07
CA TYR A 78 6.26 -19.32 5.43
C TYR A 78 5.11 -19.14 6.43
N GLU A 79 3.88 -19.44 6.01
CA GLU A 79 2.70 -19.36 6.87
C GLU A 79 2.79 -20.38 8.01
N GLY A 80 2.66 -19.89 9.25
CA GLY A 80 2.55 -20.71 10.45
C GLY A 80 1.10 -21.00 10.83
N PRO A 81 0.86 -21.77 11.90
CA PRO A 81 -0.50 -21.98 12.43
C PRO A 81 -1.14 -20.65 12.84
N LYS A 82 -2.47 -20.58 12.73
CA LYS A 82 -3.23 -19.41 13.13
C LYS A 82 -3.01 -19.08 14.60
N LEU A 83 -2.92 -17.79 14.90
CA LEU A 83 -2.84 -17.30 16.28
C LEU A 83 -4.20 -17.47 16.98
N VAL A 84 -4.17 -17.51 18.31
CA VAL A 84 -5.39 -17.60 19.15
C VAL A 84 -6.33 -16.39 18.96
N VAL A 85 -5.77 -15.26 18.51
CA VAL A 85 -6.47 -13.97 18.36
C VAL A 85 -7.01 -13.71 16.95
N GLU A 86 -6.92 -14.69 16.03
CA GLU A 86 -7.41 -14.52 14.64
C GLU A 86 -8.91 -14.68 14.47
#